data_AF-V4A5B6-F1
#
_entry.id   AF-V4A5B6-F1
#
_cell.length_a   1.000
_cell.length_b   1.000
_cell.length_c   1.000
_cell.angle_alpha   90.00
_cell.angle_beta   90.00
_cell.angle_gamma   90.00
#
_symmetry.space_group_name_H-M   'P 1'
#
loop_
_entity.id
_entity.type
_entity.pdbx_description
1 polymer ?
#
loop_
_entity_poly.entity_id
_entity_poly.type
_entity_poly.pdbx_seq_one_letter_code
_entity_poly.pdbx_strand_id
1 'polypeptide(L)'
;MKIELCVIASILVGTSAWLFSRDRVVQADGEVDSTCQGSGAEGSCEFYNCFERRFPCRARGYMLRFGYHYCQRFEDVDNYRHEFNPQAQNFLTASQQCMTKKLSEQFYSENQVNCHDLEHAAFRIMGDCYLEKGFCDIFWDNREAFAKVFDSGDLFDSSSLKIWKQIGKMTLRCGGQSAGGVFSFIRSKIMSWRDHLPFKK
;
A
#
# COMPACT_ATOMS: atom_id res chain seq x y z
N MET A 1 -14.26 62.91 -32.21
CA MET A 1 -14.66 63.37 -30.86
C MET A 1 -16.17 63.13 -30.77
N LYS A 2 -16.73 62.17 -30.02
CA LYS A 2 -16.29 61.36 -28.89
C LYS A 2 -16.64 59.88 -29.11
N ILE A 3 -15.82 59.04 -28.50
CA ILE A 3 -15.86 57.57 -28.47
C ILE A 3 -16.97 57.17 -27.51
N GLU A 4 -18.07 56.62 -28.04
CA GLU A 4 -19.13 56.01 -27.24
C GLU A 4 -18.68 54.60 -26.84
N LEU A 5 -18.75 54.35 -25.54
CA LEU A 5 -18.19 53.22 -24.81
C LEU A 5 -18.71 51.85 -25.31
N CYS A 6 -17.89 51.17 -26.11
CA CYS A 6 -17.84 49.70 -26.12
C CYS A 6 -17.24 49.22 -24.78
N VAL A 7 -18.04 49.13 -23.71
CA VAL A 7 -17.63 48.47 -22.46
C VAL A 7 -18.65 47.42 -22.05
N ILE A 8 -18.92 46.44 -22.91
CA ILE A 8 -19.42 45.12 -22.47
C ILE A 8 -18.92 44.05 -23.44
N ALA A 9 -17.60 43.88 -23.54
CA ALA A 9 -17.01 42.73 -24.26
C ALA A 9 -15.58 42.44 -23.77
N SER A 10 -15.38 42.28 -22.46
CA SER A 10 -14.12 41.78 -21.88
C SER A 10 -14.33 41.27 -20.45
N ILE A 11 -15.15 40.24 -20.28
CA ILE A 11 -14.92 39.27 -19.20
C ILE A 11 -14.73 37.92 -19.89
N LEU A 12 -13.63 37.83 -20.65
CA LEU A 12 -13.10 36.55 -21.06
C LEU A 12 -12.30 35.99 -19.88
N VAL A 13 -12.70 34.78 -19.47
CA VAL A 13 -11.79 33.68 -19.19
C VAL A 13 -10.81 33.94 -18.03
N GLY A 14 -11.28 33.76 -16.79
CA GLY A 14 -10.43 33.91 -15.62
C GLY A 14 -10.71 32.99 -14.42
N THR A 15 -11.58 31.99 -14.53
CA THR A 15 -11.91 31.13 -13.35
C THR A 15 -11.91 29.63 -13.59
N SER A 16 -11.50 29.15 -14.77
CA SER A 16 -11.38 27.69 -15.00
C SER A 16 -10.22 27.04 -14.23
N ALA A 17 -9.33 27.81 -13.58
CA ALA A 17 -8.23 27.27 -12.78
C ALA A 17 -8.66 26.67 -11.42
N TRP A 18 -9.89 26.92 -10.95
CA TRP A 18 -10.36 26.46 -9.63
C TRP A 18 -11.24 25.21 -9.68
N LEU A 19 -11.61 24.71 -10.86
CA LEU A 19 -12.53 23.58 -10.99
C LEU A 19 -11.84 22.21 -11.15
N PHE A 20 -10.50 22.17 -11.25
CA PHE A 20 -9.76 20.93 -11.51
C PHE A 20 -8.49 20.74 -10.68
N SER A 21 -8.32 21.42 -9.54
CA SER A 21 -7.14 21.19 -8.69
C SER A 21 -7.35 19.95 -7.82
N ARG A 22 -7.20 18.78 -8.46
CA ARG A 22 -7.25 17.44 -7.85
C ARG A 22 -5.96 17.11 -7.07
N ASP A 23 -4.94 17.94 -7.25
CA ASP A 23 -3.61 17.80 -6.67
C ASP A 23 -3.43 18.79 -5.50
N ARG A 24 -3.66 18.30 -4.28
CA ARG A 24 -3.48 19.09 -3.05
C ARG A 24 -2.03 18.95 -2.58
N VAL A 25 -1.24 20.01 -2.74
CA VAL A 25 0.03 20.17 -2.02
C VAL A 25 -0.27 20.62 -0.59
N VAL A 26 0.29 19.92 0.39
CA VAL A 26 0.21 20.26 1.82
C VAL A 26 1.60 20.55 2.35
N GLN A 27 1.73 21.59 3.16
CA GLN A 27 2.94 21.90 3.91
C GLN A 27 3.02 21.01 5.14
N ALA A 28 4.23 20.74 5.61
CA ALA A 28 4.46 20.07 6.87
C ALA A 28 3.92 20.90 8.04
N ASP A 29 3.21 20.26 8.95
CA ASP A 29 2.87 20.80 10.25
C ASP A 29 3.94 20.38 11.27
N GLY A 30 4.76 21.35 11.70
CA GLY A 30 5.87 21.16 12.64
C GLY A 30 7.18 20.66 12.01
N GLU A 31 8.09 20.19 12.85
CA GLU A 31 9.37 19.59 12.45
C GLU A 31 9.25 18.06 12.34
N VAL A 32 10.30 17.42 11.82
CA VAL A 32 10.38 15.95 11.73
C VAL A 32 10.44 15.37 13.15
N ASP A 33 9.46 14.54 13.50
CA ASP A 33 9.42 13.88 14.81
C ASP A 33 10.17 12.54 14.78
N SER A 34 11.23 12.44 15.59
CA SER A 34 12.02 11.22 15.72
C SER A 34 11.22 10.03 16.25
N THR A 35 10.18 10.29 17.06
CA THR A 35 9.28 9.25 17.56
C THR A 35 8.45 8.65 16.42
N CYS A 36 7.93 9.51 15.54
CA CYS A 36 7.22 9.08 14.35
C CYS A 36 8.11 8.27 13.41
N GLN A 37 9.35 8.72 13.18
CA GLN A 37 10.34 7.95 12.41
C GLN A 37 10.67 6.61 13.07
N GLY A 38 10.75 6.57 14.40
CA GLY A 38 10.92 5.35 15.19
C GLY A 38 9.79 4.35 14.97
N SER A 39 8.52 4.79 15.08
CA SER A 39 7.35 3.97 14.76
C SER A 39 7.43 3.43 13.32
N GLY A 40 7.89 4.25 12.38
CA GLY A 40 8.11 3.83 11.00
C GLY A 40 9.20 2.78 10.85
N ALA A 41 10.30 2.86 11.60
CA ALA A 41 11.37 1.86 11.56
C ALA A 41 10.92 0.50 12.14
N GLU A 42 10.07 0.52 13.16
CA GLU A 42 9.52 -0.68 13.80
C GLU A 42 8.41 -1.34 12.97
N GLY A 43 7.79 -0.58 12.06
CA GLY A 43 6.63 -1.01 11.28
C GLY A 43 5.29 -0.79 11.99
N SER A 44 5.26 -0.04 13.09
CA SER A 44 4.03 0.21 13.84
C SER A 44 2.97 0.94 13.01
N CYS A 45 1.70 0.56 13.14
CA CYS A 45 0.60 1.27 12.49
C CYS A 45 0.50 2.75 12.92
N GLU A 46 0.99 3.13 14.10
CA GLU A 46 1.00 4.53 14.55
C GLU A 46 1.80 5.46 13.66
N PHE A 47 2.74 4.92 12.87
CA PHE A 47 3.44 5.66 11.84
C PHE A 47 2.47 6.41 10.91
N TYR A 48 1.38 5.77 10.50
CA TYR A 48 0.43 6.38 9.58
C TYR A 48 -0.34 7.54 10.23
N ASN A 49 -0.68 7.43 11.51
CA ASN A 49 -1.33 8.51 12.26
C ASN A 49 -0.40 9.70 12.44
N CYS A 50 0.86 9.48 12.83
CA CYS A 50 1.81 10.58 13.00
C CYS A 50 2.23 11.21 11.68
N PHE A 51 2.33 10.41 10.61
CA PHE A 51 2.54 10.93 9.25
C PHE A 51 1.40 11.86 8.84
N GLU A 52 0.16 11.42 9.00
CA GLU A 52 -1.01 12.21 8.62
C GLU A 52 -1.12 13.53 9.42
N ARG A 53 -0.73 13.52 10.70
CA ARG A 53 -0.68 14.75 11.50
C ARG A 53 0.30 15.77 10.91
N ARG A 54 1.47 15.32 10.46
CA ARG A 54 2.47 16.18 9.80
C ARG A 54 1.99 16.64 8.42
N PHE A 55 1.32 15.76 7.66
CA PHE A 55 0.86 16.05 6.31
C PHE A 55 -0.63 15.72 6.16
N PRO A 56 -1.54 16.65 6.50
CA PRO A 56 -2.97 16.38 6.57
C PRO A 56 -3.61 16.33 5.17
N CYS A 57 -3.46 15.19 4.51
CA CYS A 57 -4.15 14.84 3.27
C CYS A 57 -5.65 14.50 3.48
N ARG A 58 -6.07 14.47 4.76
CA ARG A 58 -7.40 14.21 5.30
C ARG A 58 -7.85 12.76 5.10
N ALA A 59 -9.05 12.43 5.56
CA ALA A 59 -9.62 11.07 5.55
C ALA A 59 -9.68 10.36 4.19
N ARG A 60 -9.38 11.03 3.08
CA ARG A 60 -9.28 10.43 1.74
C ARG A 60 -7.82 10.14 1.31
N GLY A 61 -6.84 10.61 2.07
CA GLY A 61 -5.42 10.37 1.82
C GLY A 61 -4.99 8.94 2.14
N TYR A 62 -3.84 8.55 1.58
CA TYR A 62 -3.33 7.17 1.70
C TYR A 62 -3.12 6.74 3.15
N MET A 63 -2.53 7.61 3.97
CA MET A 63 -2.06 7.25 5.31
C MET A 63 -3.17 6.68 6.17
N LEU A 64 -4.32 7.35 6.23
CA LEU A 64 -5.45 6.85 7.01
C LEU A 64 -6.28 5.81 6.25
N ARG A 65 -6.65 6.09 4.99
CA ARG A 65 -7.62 5.26 4.27
C ARG A 65 -7.10 3.87 3.94
N PHE A 66 -5.80 3.76 3.65
CA PHE A 66 -5.19 2.50 3.23
C PHE A 66 -4.11 2.04 4.21
N GLY A 67 -3.12 2.88 4.47
CA GLY A 67 -1.96 2.53 5.31
C GLY A 67 -2.38 2.04 6.69
N TYR A 68 -3.00 2.92 7.47
CA TYR A 68 -3.46 2.64 8.82
C TYR A 68 -4.53 1.54 8.83
N HIS A 69 -5.57 1.68 8.01
CA HIS A 69 -6.67 0.72 7.93
C HIS A 69 -6.20 -0.72 7.70
N TYR A 70 -5.38 -0.97 6.68
CA TYR A 70 -4.91 -2.33 6.41
C TYR A 70 -3.81 -2.78 7.36
N CYS A 71 -2.97 -1.88 7.86
CA CYS A 71 -2.01 -2.22 8.90
C CYS A 71 -2.71 -2.80 10.12
N GLN A 72 -3.75 -2.12 10.63
CA GLN A 72 -4.51 -2.61 11.77
C GLN A 72 -5.16 -3.96 11.49
N ARG A 73 -5.76 -4.15 10.30
CA ARG A 73 -6.32 -5.45 9.92
C ARG A 73 -5.26 -6.55 9.88
N PHE A 74 -4.06 -6.28 9.34
CA PHE A 74 -3.00 -7.29 9.30
C PHE A 74 -2.41 -7.58 10.69
N GLU A 75 -2.50 -6.66 11.65
CA GLU A 75 -2.05 -6.85 13.04
C GLU A 75 -3.11 -7.48 13.94
N ASP A 76 -4.39 -7.37 13.60
CA ASP A 76 -5.50 -7.92 14.39
C ASP A 76 -5.45 -9.45 14.44
N VAL A 77 -5.04 -9.94 15.61
CA VAL A 77 -4.84 -11.36 15.90
C VAL A 77 -6.13 -12.14 15.90
N ASP A 78 -7.21 -11.55 16.40
CA ASP A 78 -8.46 -12.25 16.61
C ASP A 78 -9.24 -12.43 15.30
N ASN A 79 -9.07 -11.53 14.34
CA ASN A 79 -9.86 -11.54 13.11
C ASN A 79 -9.09 -11.99 11.87
N TYR A 80 -7.79 -11.69 11.76
CA TYR A 80 -7.07 -11.88 10.49
C TYR A 80 -5.67 -12.51 10.62
N ARG A 81 -4.81 -12.04 11.54
CA ARG A 81 -3.40 -12.48 11.62
C ARG A 81 -3.26 -14.00 11.75
N HIS A 82 -4.14 -14.63 12.53
CA HIS A 82 -4.09 -16.06 12.83
C HIS A 82 -4.39 -16.95 11.60
N GLU A 83 -5.07 -16.41 10.59
CA GLU A 83 -5.38 -17.11 9.33
C GLU A 83 -4.14 -17.27 8.44
N PHE A 84 -3.10 -16.46 8.66
CA PHE A 84 -1.85 -16.52 7.93
C PHE A 84 -0.93 -17.58 8.54
N ASN A 85 -0.29 -18.36 7.68
CA ASN A 85 0.76 -19.29 8.11
C ASN A 85 1.98 -18.53 8.69
N PRO A 86 2.89 -19.19 9.44
CA PRO A 86 4.01 -18.50 10.08
C PRO A 86 4.92 -17.74 9.11
N GLN A 87 5.13 -18.28 7.90
CA GLN A 87 5.94 -17.62 6.87
C GLN A 87 5.28 -16.32 6.39
N ALA A 88 3.96 -16.34 6.22
CA ALA A 88 3.18 -15.18 5.81
C ALA A 88 3.09 -14.12 6.91
N GLN A 89 3.02 -14.53 8.19
CA GLN A 89 3.09 -13.60 9.31
C GLN A 89 4.42 -12.82 9.32
N ASN A 90 5.53 -13.51 9.10
CA ASN A 90 6.85 -12.89 8.96
C ASN A 90 6.91 -11.95 7.74
N PHE A 91 6.37 -12.39 6.60
CA PHE A 91 6.26 -11.57 5.40
C PHE A 91 5.50 -10.26 5.65
N LEU A 92 4.36 -10.32 6.33
CA LEU A 92 3.56 -9.14 6.64
C LEU A 92 4.33 -8.15 7.51
N THR A 93 5.01 -8.63 8.56
CA THR A 93 5.85 -7.78 9.43
C THR A 93 6.99 -7.13 8.66
N ALA A 94 7.73 -7.91 7.88
CA ALA A 94 8.85 -7.40 7.08
C ALA A 94 8.40 -6.43 5.98
N SER A 95 7.24 -6.67 5.38
CA SER A 95 6.67 -5.80 4.35
C SER A 95 6.25 -4.47 4.95
N GLN A 96 5.57 -4.50 6.10
CA GLN A 96 5.14 -3.30 6.82
C GLN A 96 6.33 -2.43 7.22
N GLN A 97 7.38 -3.01 7.82
CA GLN A 97 8.64 -2.30 8.13
C GLN A 97 9.29 -1.68 6.89
N CYS A 98 9.32 -2.41 5.77
CA CYS A 98 9.85 -1.90 4.50
C CYS A 98 9.05 -0.68 4.01
N MET A 99 7.71 -0.77 4.05
CA MET A 99 6.83 0.28 3.54
C MET A 99 6.96 1.56 4.36
N THR A 100 6.83 1.46 5.68
CA THR A 100 6.90 2.62 6.58
C THR A 100 8.29 3.26 6.56
N LYS A 101 9.36 2.47 6.48
CA LYS A 101 10.72 2.98 6.28
C LYS A 101 10.85 3.79 4.99
N LYS A 102 10.43 3.24 3.84
CA LYS A 102 10.52 3.95 2.55
C LYS A 102 9.64 5.21 2.51
N LEU A 103 8.46 5.17 3.13
CA LEU A 103 7.59 6.35 3.26
C LEU A 103 8.24 7.43 4.14
N SER A 104 8.88 7.01 5.24
CA SER A 104 9.62 7.92 6.12
C SER A 104 10.75 8.63 5.36
N GLU A 105 11.60 7.84 4.69
CA GLU A 105 12.76 8.33 3.95
C GLU A 105 12.41 9.20 2.74
N GLN A 106 11.33 8.88 2.01
CA GLN A 106 11.00 9.57 0.76
C GLN A 106 10.05 10.76 0.93
N PHE A 107 9.28 10.81 2.01
CA PHE A 107 8.21 11.81 2.14
C PHE A 107 8.11 12.43 3.53
N TYR A 108 8.33 11.67 4.62
CA TYR A 108 8.11 12.21 5.96
C TYR A 108 9.11 13.33 6.31
N SER A 109 10.35 13.20 5.84
CA SER A 109 11.42 14.18 6.04
C SER A 109 11.32 15.43 5.15
N GLU A 110 10.32 15.51 4.27
CA GLU A 110 10.11 16.67 3.41
C GLU A 110 9.46 17.85 4.17
N ASN A 111 9.45 19.02 3.54
CA ASN A 111 8.73 20.20 4.04
C ASN A 111 7.32 20.35 3.44
N GLN A 112 7.04 19.66 2.34
CA GLN A 112 5.73 19.64 1.71
C GLN A 112 5.55 18.33 0.93
N VAL A 113 4.30 17.90 0.76
CA VAL A 113 3.95 16.75 -0.09
C VAL A 113 2.76 17.06 -0.96
N ASN A 114 2.73 16.53 -2.17
CA ASN A 114 1.51 16.44 -2.96
C ASN A 114 0.76 15.17 -2.56
N CYS A 115 -0.46 15.30 -2.02
CA CYS A 115 -1.24 14.17 -1.52
C CYS A 115 -1.58 13.13 -2.59
N HIS A 116 -1.76 13.54 -3.85
CA HIS A 116 -2.05 12.63 -4.95
C HIS A 116 -0.79 11.83 -5.34
N ASP A 117 0.36 12.51 -5.42
CA ASP A 117 1.63 11.86 -5.73
C ASP A 117 2.09 10.96 -4.59
N LEU A 118 1.87 11.37 -3.34
CA LEU A 118 2.11 10.57 -2.14
C LEU A 118 1.29 9.26 -2.20
N GLU A 119 0.00 9.32 -2.51
CA GLU A 119 -0.83 8.12 -2.63
C GLU A 119 -0.33 7.18 -3.73
N HIS A 120 0.01 7.71 -4.91
CA HIS A 120 0.56 6.91 -6.00
C HIS A 120 1.91 6.28 -5.65
N ALA A 121 2.80 7.04 -5.01
CA ALA A 121 4.08 6.57 -4.56
C ALA A 121 3.94 5.51 -3.46
N ALA A 122 3.02 5.70 -2.51
CA ALA A 122 2.78 4.75 -1.43
C ALA A 122 2.27 3.40 -1.96
N PHE A 123 1.37 3.40 -2.94
CA PHE A 123 0.96 2.16 -3.62
C PHE A 123 2.09 1.46 -4.38
N ARG A 124 3.01 2.23 -4.97
CA ARG A 124 4.22 1.66 -5.60
C ARG A 124 5.16 1.08 -4.54
N ILE A 125 5.42 1.81 -3.45
CA ILE A 125 6.24 1.36 -2.32
C ILE A 125 5.69 0.07 -1.73
N MET A 126 4.37 -0.03 -1.53
CA MET A 126 3.71 -1.26 -1.11
C MET A 126 4.04 -2.41 -2.05
N GLY A 127 3.84 -2.22 -3.36
CA GLY A 127 4.12 -3.25 -4.36
C GLY A 127 5.59 -3.69 -4.38
N ASP A 128 6.52 -2.74 -4.31
CA ASP A 128 7.96 -3.00 -4.30
C ASP A 128 8.37 -3.74 -3.02
N CYS A 129 7.88 -3.33 -1.86
CA CYS A 129 8.16 -4.00 -0.58
C CYS A 129 7.57 -5.42 -0.53
N TYR A 130 6.35 -5.63 -1.00
CA TYR A 130 5.74 -6.95 -1.07
C TYR A 130 6.58 -7.88 -1.94
N LEU A 131 6.99 -7.43 -3.13
CA LEU A 131 7.86 -8.23 -3.99
C LEU A 131 9.23 -8.49 -3.34
N GLU A 132 9.85 -7.47 -2.74
CA GLU A 132 11.15 -7.57 -2.05
C GLU A 132 11.11 -8.57 -0.89
N LYS A 133 9.98 -8.70 -0.19
CA LYS A 133 9.81 -9.59 0.97
C LYS A 133 9.28 -10.98 0.63
N GLY A 134 9.08 -11.28 -0.66
CA GLY A 134 8.73 -12.64 -1.11
C GLY A 134 7.24 -12.87 -1.35
N PHE A 135 6.48 -11.85 -1.74
CA PHE A 135 5.05 -11.98 -2.06
C PHE A 135 4.72 -13.18 -2.97
N CYS A 136 5.56 -13.48 -3.96
CA CYS A 136 5.33 -14.57 -4.89
C CYS A 136 5.29 -15.96 -4.23
N ASP A 137 6.03 -16.15 -3.14
CA ASP A 137 6.06 -17.40 -2.37
C ASP A 137 4.92 -17.48 -1.35
N ILE A 138 4.38 -16.33 -0.94
CA ILE A 138 3.42 -16.22 0.18
C ILE A 138 1.98 -16.20 -0.30
N PHE A 139 1.71 -15.51 -1.41
CA PHE A 139 0.36 -15.14 -1.80
C PHE A 139 -0.56 -16.34 -2.04
N TRP A 140 -0.08 -17.36 -2.76
CA TRP A 140 -0.92 -18.49 -3.18
C TRP A 140 -1.36 -19.38 -2.02
N ASP A 141 -0.46 -19.61 -1.07
CA ASP A 141 -0.71 -20.42 0.11
C ASP A 141 -1.60 -19.71 1.13
N ASN A 142 -1.70 -18.38 1.07
CA ASN A 142 -2.44 -17.54 2.03
C ASN A 142 -3.57 -16.73 1.37
N ARG A 143 -3.98 -17.07 0.15
CA ARG A 143 -4.95 -16.29 -0.66
C ARG A 143 -6.30 -16.07 0.03
N GLU A 144 -6.75 -17.05 0.82
CA GLU A 144 -8.02 -16.97 1.57
C GLU A 144 -7.91 -15.98 2.73
N ALA A 145 -6.80 -16.02 3.48
CA ALA A 145 -6.49 -15.04 4.51
C ALA A 145 -6.37 -13.62 3.93
N PHE A 146 -5.67 -13.46 2.79
CA PHE A 146 -5.63 -12.18 2.08
C PHE A 146 -7.02 -11.71 1.64
N ALA A 147 -7.84 -12.60 1.06
CA ALA A 147 -9.19 -12.26 0.63
C ALA A 147 -10.06 -11.77 1.81
N LYS A 148 -9.91 -12.37 2.99
CA LYS A 148 -10.60 -11.94 4.22
C LYS A 148 -10.18 -10.55 4.68
N VAL A 149 -8.90 -10.21 4.58
CA VAL A 149 -8.40 -8.85 4.90
C VAL A 149 -8.93 -7.80 3.92
N PHE A 150 -9.05 -8.16 2.64
CA PHE A 150 -9.51 -7.27 1.56
C PHE A 150 -11.00 -7.40 1.22
N ASP A 151 -11.83 -7.92 2.13
CA ASP A 151 -13.21 -8.35 1.84
C ASP A 151 -14.14 -7.26 1.24
N SER A 152 -15.22 -7.75 0.60
CA SER A 152 -16.31 -7.15 -0.16
C SER A 152 -16.78 -5.74 0.20
N GLY A 153 -16.78 -5.34 1.47
CA GLY A 153 -17.08 -3.96 1.87
C GLY A 153 -16.09 -2.94 1.31
N ASP A 154 -14.83 -3.34 1.13
CA ASP A 154 -13.80 -2.53 0.50
C ASP A 154 -13.88 -2.63 -1.03
N LEU A 155 -14.32 -3.76 -1.61
CA LEU A 155 -14.27 -4.04 -3.05
C LEU A 155 -15.05 -3.05 -3.95
N PHE A 156 -16.06 -2.37 -3.40
CA PHE A 156 -16.94 -1.48 -4.18
C PHE A 156 -16.59 0.01 -4.07
N ASP A 157 -15.58 0.39 -3.30
CA ASP A 157 -15.04 1.76 -3.39
C ASP A 157 -14.03 1.85 -4.55
N SER A 158 -14.17 2.89 -5.38
CA SER A 158 -13.26 3.24 -6.49
C SER A 158 -11.77 3.25 -6.08
N SER A 159 -11.54 3.45 -4.81
CA SER A 159 -10.30 3.42 -4.04
C SER A 159 -9.63 2.05 -4.02
N SER A 160 -10.40 1.01 -3.79
CA SER A 160 -9.91 -0.37 -3.66
C SER A 160 -9.47 -0.95 -5.00
N LEU A 161 -9.95 -0.37 -6.11
CA LEU A 161 -9.42 -0.64 -7.45
C LEU A 161 -7.91 -0.39 -7.52
N LYS A 162 -7.36 0.60 -6.78
CA LYS A 162 -5.91 0.87 -6.76
C LYS A 162 -5.14 -0.27 -6.11
N ILE A 163 -5.64 -0.81 -5.00
CA ILE A 163 -5.06 -1.98 -4.33
C ILE A 163 -5.09 -3.18 -5.25
N TRP A 164 -6.25 -3.50 -5.83
CA TRP A 164 -6.38 -4.64 -6.75
C TRP A 164 -5.51 -4.50 -7.98
N LYS A 165 -5.37 -3.29 -8.53
CA LYS A 165 -4.44 -3.01 -9.62
C LYS A 165 -3.00 -3.30 -9.22
N GLN A 166 -2.59 -2.97 -7.99
CA GLN A 166 -1.24 -3.29 -7.51
C GLN A 166 -1.06 -4.78 -7.24
N ILE A 167 -2.03 -5.45 -6.60
CA ILE A 167 -2.02 -6.90 -6.41
C ILE A 167 -1.88 -7.60 -7.76
N GLY A 168 -2.71 -7.24 -8.75
CA GLY A 168 -2.64 -7.79 -10.10
C GLY A 168 -1.26 -7.59 -10.75
N LYS A 169 -0.67 -6.39 -10.64
CA LYS A 169 0.69 -6.13 -11.14
C LYS A 169 1.74 -7.01 -10.45
N MET A 170 1.66 -7.20 -9.14
CA MET A 170 2.59 -8.06 -8.40
C MET A 170 2.43 -9.51 -8.85
N THR A 171 1.20 -10.01 -8.93
CA THR A 171 0.90 -11.38 -9.39
C THR A 171 1.41 -11.63 -10.82
N LEU A 172 1.26 -10.65 -11.72
CA LEU A 172 1.82 -10.75 -13.08
C LEU A 172 3.34 -10.80 -13.08
N ARG A 173 4.02 -10.06 -12.17
CA ARG A 173 5.48 -10.14 -12.00
C ARG A 173 5.92 -11.49 -11.43
N CYS A 174 5.06 -12.16 -10.65
CA CYS A 174 5.26 -13.54 -10.24
C CYS A 174 5.03 -14.56 -11.35
N GLY A 175 4.58 -14.16 -12.56
CA GLY A 175 4.24 -15.03 -13.69
C GLY A 175 5.38 -15.88 -14.27
N GLY A 176 6.61 -15.74 -13.78
CA GLY A 176 7.72 -16.68 -14.01
C GLY A 176 7.86 -17.78 -12.94
N GLN A 177 7.17 -17.65 -11.80
CA GLN A 177 7.24 -18.56 -10.67
C GLN A 177 6.00 -19.46 -10.53
N SER A 178 4.91 -19.21 -11.25
CA SER A 178 3.70 -20.05 -11.21
C SER A 178 3.97 -21.49 -11.70
N ALA A 179 4.92 -21.69 -12.61
CA ALA A 179 5.37 -23.02 -13.01
C ALA A 179 6.39 -23.59 -11.99
N GLY A 180 7.36 -22.79 -11.55
CA GLY A 180 8.41 -23.23 -10.61
C GLY A 180 7.91 -23.56 -9.20
N GLY A 181 6.95 -22.79 -8.68
CA GLY A 181 6.37 -22.96 -7.34
C GLY A 181 5.46 -24.18 -7.25
N VAL A 182 4.65 -24.44 -8.27
CA VAL A 182 3.86 -25.69 -8.38
C VAL A 182 4.80 -26.89 -8.48
N PHE A 183 5.85 -26.82 -9.32
CA PHE A 183 6.85 -27.89 -9.41
C PHE A 183 7.67 -28.05 -8.11
N SER A 184 7.97 -26.97 -7.39
CA SER A 184 8.70 -26.99 -6.11
C SER A 184 7.86 -27.59 -4.98
N PHE A 185 6.57 -27.21 -4.89
CA PHE A 185 5.61 -27.77 -3.94
C PHE A 185 5.33 -29.25 -4.22
N ILE A 186 5.16 -29.63 -5.49
CA ILE A 186 5.05 -31.04 -5.88
C ILE A 186 6.34 -31.80 -5.54
N ARG A 187 7.52 -31.21 -5.83
CA ARG A 187 8.81 -31.83 -5.50
C ARG A 187 9.03 -31.99 -4.00
N SER A 188 8.68 -31.01 -3.17
CA SER A 188 8.83 -31.08 -1.71
C SER A 188 7.89 -32.14 -1.11
N LYS A 189 6.65 -32.22 -1.61
CA LYS A 189 5.69 -33.28 -1.24
C LYS A 189 6.14 -34.67 -1.70
N ILE A 190 6.65 -34.82 -2.93
CA ILE A 190 7.18 -36.10 -3.44
C ILE A 190 8.44 -36.53 -2.68
N MET A 191 9.35 -35.61 -2.37
CA MET A 191 10.56 -35.92 -1.59
C MET A 191 10.22 -36.36 -0.17
N SER A 192 9.27 -35.68 0.49
CA SER A 192 8.76 -36.09 1.82
C SER A 192 8.06 -37.46 1.80
N TRP A 193 7.35 -37.81 0.72
CA TRP A 193 6.73 -39.14 0.56
C TRP A 193 7.74 -40.26 0.35
N ARG A 194 8.89 -39.98 -0.27
CA ARG A 194 9.92 -40.98 -0.56
C ARG A 194 10.64 -41.48 0.70
N ASP A 195 10.69 -40.66 1.75
CA ASP A 195 11.35 -40.99 3.02
C ASP A 195 10.46 -41.84 3.97
N HIS A 196 9.19 -42.03 3.62
CA HIS A 196 8.21 -42.81 4.40
C HIS A 196 7.76 -44.13 3.74
N LEU A 197 8.37 -44.53 2.62
CA LEU A 197 8.08 -45.82 1.99
C LEU A 197 8.97 -46.91 2.61
N PRO A 198 8.42 -47.88 3.36
CA PRO A 198 9.20 -49.03 3.81
C PRO A 198 9.63 -49.86 2.60
N PHE A 199 10.94 -50.02 2.42
CA PHE A 199 11.53 -50.98 1.49
C PHE A 199 11.06 -52.39 1.88
N LYS A 200 10.07 -52.92 1.18
CA LYS A 200 9.85 -54.38 1.14
C LYS A 200 10.85 -54.97 0.15
N LYS A 201 11.87 -55.65 0.68
CA LYS A 201 12.61 -56.70 -0.02
C LYS A 201 12.02 -58.04 0.40
#